data_AF-A0A3M1CK22-F1
#
_entry.id   AF-A0A3M1CK22-F1
#
_cell.length_a   1.000
_cell.length_b   1.000
_cell.length_c   1.000
_cell.angle_alpha   90.00
_cell.angle_beta   90.00
_cell.angle_gamma   90.00
#
_symmetry.space_group_name_H-M   'P 1'
#
loop_
_entity.id
_entity.type
_entity.pdbx_description
1 polymer ?
#
loop_
_entity_poly.entity_id
_entity_poly.type
_entity_poly.pdbx_seq_one_letter_code
_entity_poly.pdbx_strand_id
1 'polypeptide(L)'
;MFDAELDRWLEFTCEPGETVLDAAERAGLALPYSCRSGGCLSCAARIIEGSAEMDEQYVLEEEHIARGFMLLCCTTVTSPARFLGNQEHEVEA
;
A
#
# COMPACT_ATOMS: atom_id res chain seq x y z
N MET A 1 -28.69 -13.82 -3.71
CA MET A 1 -27.95 -12.54 -3.77
C MET A 1 -26.52 -12.95 -4.05
N PHE A 2 -25.95 -12.50 -5.16
CA PHE A 2 -24.59 -12.86 -5.56
C PHE A 2 -23.80 -11.57 -5.62
N ASP A 3 -22.73 -11.51 -4.84
CA ASP A 3 -21.75 -10.43 -4.90
C ASP A 3 -20.75 -10.76 -6.00
N ALA A 4 -20.50 -9.79 -6.88
CA ALA A 4 -19.50 -9.89 -7.92
C ALA A 4 -18.37 -8.93 -7.55
N GLU A 5 -17.16 -9.46 -7.36
CA GLU A 5 -15.93 -8.67 -7.24
C GLU A 5 -15.24 -8.55 -8.59
N LEU A 6 -14.92 -7.31 -8.97
CA LEU A 6 -14.12 -7.02 -10.15
C LEU A 6 -12.68 -6.78 -9.69
N ASP A 7 -11.79 -7.69 -10.07
CA ASP A 7 -10.35 -7.53 -9.91
C ASP A 7 -9.88 -6.45 -10.90
N ARG A 8 -9.70 -5.22 -10.40
CA ARG A 8 -9.36 -4.06 -11.22
C ARG A 8 -8.04 -3.44 -10.77
N TRP A 9 -7.11 -3.36 -11.71
CA TRP A 9 -5.91 -2.55 -11.57
C TRP A 9 -6.26 -1.07 -11.61
N LEU A 10 -5.70 -0.33 -10.65
CA LEU A 10 -5.73 1.13 -10.63
C LEU A 10 -4.33 1.63 -10.95
N GLU A 11 -4.25 2.62 -11.82
CA GLU A 11 -2.99 3.21 -12.28
C GLU A 11 -3.02 4.70 -12.01
N PHE A 12 -1.94 5.22 -11.43
CA PHE A 12 -1.75 6.63 -11.13
C PHE A 12 -0.25 6.94 -11.05
N THR A 13 0.09 8.22 -11.17
CA THR A 13 1.48 8.70 -11.10
C THR A 13 1.79 9.14 -9.68
N CYS A 14 2.97 8.78 -9.16
CA CYS A 14 3.51 9.32 -7.90
C CYS A 14 4.56 10.40 -8.22
N GLU A 15 4.47 11.56 -7.57
CA GLU A 15 5.51 12.57 -7.64
C GLU A 15 6.73 12.17 -6.77
N PRO A 16 7.94 12.68 -7.05
CA PRO A 16 9.11 12.38 -6.23
C PRO A 16 8.91 12.74 -4.76
N GLY A 17 9.07 11.76 -3.87
CA GLY A 17 8.90 11.93 -2.41
C GLY A 17 7.44 11.93 -1.94
N GLU A 18 6.46 11.73 -2.84
CA GLU A 18 5.05 11.56 -2.48
C GLU A 18 4.78 10.12 -2.06
N THR A 19 4.00 9.92 -1.01
CA THR A 19 3.60 8.58 -0.59
C THR A 19 2.61 7.98 -1.59
N VAL A 20 2.60 6.65 -1.71
CA VAL A 20 1.67 5.95 -2.61
C VAL A 20 0.22 6.26 -2.25
N LEU A 21 -0.10 6.38 -0.95
CA LEU A 21 -1.44 6.76 -0.50
C LEU A 21 -1.82 8.18 -0.95
N ASP A 22 -0.94 9.16 -0.75
CA ASP A 22 -1.22 10.56 -1.13
C ASP A 22 -1.36 10.70 -2.66
N ALA A 23 -0.51 10.00 -3.43
CA ALA A 23 -0.58 9.95 -4.88
C ALA A 23 -1.91 9.34 -5.38
N ALA A 24 -2.40 8.30 -4.72
CA ALA A 24 -3.70 7.69 -5.03
C ALA A 24 -4.86 8.66 -4.73
N GLU A 25 -4.86 9.31 -3.57
CA GLU A 25 -5.87 10.31 -3.20
C GLU A 25 -5.88 11.49 -4.17
N ARG A 26 -4.70 11.99 -4.57
CA ARG A 26 -4.54 13.06 -5.57
C ARG A 26 -5.11 12.65 -6.94
N ALA A 27 -4.98 11.37 -7.30
CA ALA A 27 -5.58 10.81 -8.51
C ALA A 27 -7.10 10.56 -8.40
N GLY A 28 -7.70 10.84 -7.23
CA GLY A 28 -9.13 10.62 -6.97
C GLY A 28 -9.48 9.16 -6.68
N LEU A 29 -8.51 8.35 -6.27
CA LEU A 29 -8.67 6.95 -5.92
C LEU A 29 -8.82 6.81 -4.40
N ALA A 30 -9.82 6.03 -3.98
CA ALA A 30 -10.03 5.70 -2.57
C ALA A 30 -9.35 4.36 -2.26
N LEU A 31 -8.22 4.40 -1.57
CA LEU A 31 -7.58 3.24 -0.98
C LEU A 31 -7.96 3.15 0.51
N PRO A 32 -8.01 1.95 1.13
CA PRO A 32 -8.26 1.86 2.55
C PRO A 32 -7.08 2.42 3.35
N TYR A 33 -7.39 3.19 4.41
CA TYR A 33 -6.42 3.69 5.38
C TYR A 33 -7.14 4.11 6.67
N SER A 34 -6.38 4.36 7.74
CA SER A 34 -6.91 4.90 9.00
C SER A 34 -5.97 5.93 9.64
N CYS A 35 -4.83 5.51 10.21
CA CYS A 35 -3.99 6.42 11.02
C CYS A 35 -3.11 7.40 10.22
N ARG A 36 -2.72 7.05 8.99
CA ARG A 36 -1.76 7.79 8.13
C ARG A 36 -0.39 8.07 8.78
N SER A 37 0.03 7.25 9.74
CA SER A 37 1.26 7.46 10.51
C SER A 37 2.07 6.18 10.75
N GLY A 38 1.85 5.13 9.95
CA GLY A 38 2.53 3.84 10.10
C GLY A 38 2.18 3.09 11.39
N GLY A 39 1.06 3.43 12.03
CA GLY A 39 0.60 2.88 13.31
C GLY A 39 -0.61 1.94 13.21
N CYS A 40 -1.05 1.58 12.00
CA CYS A 40 -2.12 0.60 11.77
C CYS A 40 -1.90 -0.14 10.45
N LEU A 41 -2.67 -1.21 10.20
CA LEU A 41 -2.54 -2.07 9.02
C LEU A 41 -3.55 -1.77 7.90
N SER A 42 -4.46 -0.81 8.07
CA SER A 42 -5.55 -0.57 7.11
C SER A 42 -5.08 -0.14 5.70
N CYS A 43 -3.87 0.40 5.57
CA CYS A 43 -3.26 0.71 4.27
C CYS A 43 -2.19 -0.31 3.83
N ALA A 44 -2.22 -1.51 4.42
CA ALA A 44 -1.29 -2.58 4.07
C ALA A 44 -1.51 -3.02 2.62
N ALA A 45 -0.39 -3.13 1.92
CA ALA A 45 -0.29 -3.63 0.58
C ALA A 45 0.96 -4.50 0.46
N ARG A 46 1.08 -5.25 -0.64
CA ARG A 46 2.26 -6.07 -0.91
C ARG A 46 2.85 -5.70 -2.26
N ILE A 47 4.12 -5.34 -2.30
CA ILE A 47 4.81 -5.09 -3.56
C ILE A 47 5.01 -6.42 -4.30
N ILE A 48 4.60 -6.46 -5.56
CA ILE A 48 4.73 -7.64 -6.43
C ILE A 48 5.64 -7.39 -7.65
N GLU A 49 5.89 -6.13 -7.97
CA GLU A 49 6.77 -5.72 -9.07
C GLU A 49 7.33 -4.32 -8.79
N GLY A 50 8.55 -4.05 -9.25
CA GLY A 50 9.20 -2.74 -9.10
C GLY A 50 9.96 -2.58 -7.79
N SER A 51 10.12 -1.32 -7.36
CA SER A 51 10.85 -0.97 -6.14
C SER A 51 10.25 0.23 -5.45
N ALA A 52 10.24 0.18 -4.12
CA ALA A 52 9.73 1.22 -3.25
C ALA A 52 10.52 1.21 -1.93
N GLU A 53 10.48 2.33 -1.24
CA GLU A 53 11.08 2.51 0.09
C GLU A 53 9.96 2.88 1.06
N MET A 54 10.05 2.33 2.28
CA MET A 54 9.09 2.59 3.33
C MET A 54 9.79 3.33 4.48
N ASP A 55 9.27 4.50 4.81
CA ASP A 55 9.70 5.33 5.94
C ASP A 55 9.29 4.67 7.28
N GLU A 56 9.45 5.40 8.38
CA GLU A 56 9.17 4.89 9.72
C GLU A 56 7.74 4.32 9.87
N GLN A 57 7.68 3.08 10.34
CA GLN A 57 6.47 2.33 10.67
C GLN A 57 6.73 1.51 11.94
N TYR A 58 5.67 1.16 12.69
CA TYR A 58 5.81 0.51 13.99
C TYR A 58 4.94 -0.75 14.17
N VAL A 59 4.28 -1.22 13.11
CA VAL A 59 3.26 -2.29 13.18
C VAL A 59 3.57 -3.53 12.34
N LEU A 60 4.39 -3.42 11.30
CA LEU A 60 4.86 -4.56 10.51
C LEU A 60 6.08 -5.19 11.17
N GLU A 61 5.98 -6.49 11.39
CA GLU A 61 7.12 -7.32 11.79
C GLU A 61 8.12 -7.51 10.64
N GLU A 62 9.37 -7.84 10.97
CA GLU A 62 10.45 -8.02 9.97
C GLU A 62 10.11 -9.09 8.92
N GLU A 63 9.40 -10.15 9.31
CA GLU A 63 8.98 -11.21 8.38
C GLU A 63 7.96 -10.72 7.35
N HIS A 64 7.07 -9.80 7.74
CA HIS A 64 6.11 -9.19 6.83
C HIS A 64 6.83 -8.30 5.82
N ILE A 65 7.78 -7.49 6.29
CA ILE A 65 8.61 -6.65 5.42
C ILE A 65 9.39 -7.54 4.43
N ALA A 66 9.97 -8.63 4.90
CA ALA A 66 10.70 -9.59 4.05
C ALA A 66 9.81 -10.27 2.99
N ARG A 67 8.51 -10.43 3.26
CA ARG A 67 7.51 -10.93 2.30
C ARG A 67 7.04 -9.86 1.30
N GLY A 68 7.48 -8.61 1.46
CA GLY A 68 7.15 -7.48 0.61
C GLY A 68 5.92 -6.68 1.06
N PHE A 69 5.44 -6.86 2.30
CA PHE A 69 4.38 -6.02 2.83
C PHE A 69 4.88 -4.61 3.14
N MET A 70 4.03 -3.64 2.83
CA MET A 70 4.31 -2.21 2.95
C MET A 70 3.03 -1.47 3.38
N LEU A 71 3.20 -0.36 4.10
CA LEU A 71 2.11 0.54 4.45
C LEU A 71 2.12 1.71 3.46
N LEU A 72 1.08 1.81 2.62
CA LEU A 72 1.07 2.79 1.52
C LEU A 72 1.15 4.25 1.99
N CYS A 73 0.73 4.54 3.22
CA CYS A 73 0.84 5.89 3.82
C CYS A 73 2.28 6.28 4.22
N CYS A 74 3.20 5.33 4.25
CA CYS A 74 4.61 5.51 4.60
C CYS A 74 5.54 5.05 3.49
N THR A 75 5.01 4.76 2.29
CA THR A 75 5.78 4.16 1.20
C THR A 75 5.91 5.14 0.05
N THR A 76 7.12 5.33 -0.46
CA THR A 76 7.41 6.07 -1.70
C THR A 76 7.97 5.12 -2.75
N VAL A 77 7.61 5.29 -4.02
CA VAL A 77 8.12 4.45 -5.11
C VAL A 77 9.46 4.98 -5.62
N THR A 78 10.41 4.09 -5.86
CA THR A 78 11.73 4.42 -6.45
C THR A 78 11.84 4.03 -7.93
N SER A 79 10.87 3.26 -8.42
CA SER A 79 10.67 2.92 -9.84
C SER A 79 9.18 2.59 -10.09
N PRO A 80 8.73 2.39 -11.34
CA PRO A 80 7.38 1.88 -11.59
C PRO A 80 7.14 0.59 -10.80
N ALA A 81 6.13 0.61 -9.94
CA ALA A 81 5.86 -0.47 -9.00
C ALA A 81 4.39 -0.88 -9.04
N ARG A 82 4.14 -2.16 -8.72
CA ARG A 82 2.79 -2.71 -8.60
C ARG A 82 2.61 -3.32 -7.23
N PHE A 83 1.45 -3.04 -6.65
CA PHE A 83 1.08 -3.49 -5.33
C PHE A 83 -0.22 -4.28 -5.40
N LEU A 84 -0.31 -5.36 -4.61
CA LEU A 84 -1.58 -5.94 -4.21
C LEU A 84 -2.10 -5.10 -3.02
N GLY A 85 -3.22 -4.41 -3.22
CA GLY A 85 -3.85 -3.62 -2.15
C GLY A 85 -4.68 -4.50 -1.21
N ASN A 86 -5.26 -3.90 -0.16
CA ASN A 86 -6.19 -4.54 0.78
C ASN A 86 -5.59 -5.75 1.52
N GLN A 87 -4.33 -5.65 1.95
CA GLN A 87 -3.60 -6.78 2.55
C GLN A 87 -3.64 -6.80 4.09
N GLU A 88 -4.51 -6.00 4.73
CA GLU A 88 -4.65 -5.92 6.19
C GLU A 88 -4.80 -7.31 6.84
N HIS A 89 -5.74 -8.12 6.35
CA HIS A 89 -5.97 -9.46 6.89
C HIS A 89 -4.83 -10.47 6.61
N GLU A 90 -4.03 -10.29 5.55
CA GLU A 90 -2.91 -11.20 5.28
C GLU A 90 -1.72 -10.93 6.21
N VAL A 91 -1.61 -9.71 6.72
CA VAL A 91 -0.59 -9.33 7.71
C VAL A 91 -1.00 -9.76 9.13
N GLU A 92 -2.29 -9.80 9.43
CA GLU A 92 -2.81 -10.22 10.74
C GLU A 92 -2.89 -11.74 10.95
N ALA A 93 -2.74 -12.53 9.87
CA ALA A 93 -2.94 -13.98 9.84
C ALA A 93 -1.64 -14.79 9.97
#